data_AF-A0A671STD1-F1
#
_entry.id   AF-A0A671STD1-F1
#
_cell.length_a   1.000
_cell.length_b   1.000
_cell.length_c   1.000
_cell.angle_alpha   90.00
_cell.angle_beta   90.00
_cell.angle_gamma   90.00
#
_symmetry.space_group_name_H-M   'P 1'
#
loop_
_entity.id
_entity.type
_entity.pdbx_description
1 polymer ?
#
loop_
_entity_poly.entity_id
_entity_poly.type
_entity_poly.pdbx_seq_one_letter_code
_entity_poly.pdbx_strand_id
1 'polypeptide(L)'
;MAKGMYLEHYLDSIEGLPCELQRNFSLMEDLDNRTEEKKTEISELASEYVAKVRNLASEERAQHLTKIENAYNKCKEYSDDKVQLAMQIYEMVDKHIRRLDADLARFENDLQEKLDTGSMDSSDEKQSRKDKNIKDKRGSHGRDKKGSDQDSPKQKKTKAGANISESLLAMHPSDVLDMPVDPNEPTYCLCSQVSYGEMIGCDNSDCPVEWFHFACVGLATKPKGKWYCPRCTQEMRKK
;
A
#
# COMPACT_ATOMS: atom_id res chain seq x y z
N MET A 1 -32.38 15.85 3.06
CA MET A 1 -31.92 15.30 4.36
C MET A 1 -30.81 14.26 4.20
N ALA A 2 -30.89 13.32 3.24
CA ALA A 2 -29.84 12.31 3.04
C ALA A 2 -28.43 12.88 2.79
N LYS A 3 -28.27 13.90 1.92
CA LYS A 3 -26.97 14.57 1.62
C LYS A 3 -26.20 15.09 2.86
N GLY A 4 -26.89 15.43 3.95
CA GLY A 4 -26.26 15.92 5.19
C GLY A 4 -25.66 14.79 6.03
N MET A 5 -26.41 13.71 6.23
CA MET A 5 -25.96 12.53 7.00
C MET A 5 -24.73 11.85 6.38
N TYR A 6 -24.62 11.91 5.05
CA TYR A 6 -23.51 11.35 4.30
C TYR A 6 -22.20 12.14 4.46
N LEU A 7 -22.29 13.48 4.46
CA LEU A 7 -21.14 14.33 4.69
C LEU A 7 -20.67 14.20 6.15
N GLU A 8 -21.62 14.07 7.09
CA GLU A 8 -21.32 13.80 8.50
C GLU A 8 -20.60 12.46 8.68
N HIS A 9 -21.03 11.37 8.03
CA HIS A 9 -20.35 10.07 8.13
C HIS A 9 -18.93 10.08 7.52
N TYR A 10 -18.74 10.82 6.43
CA TYR A 10 -17.42 11.01 5.81
C TYR A 10 -16.50 11.85 6.71
N LEU A 11 -17.01 12.95 7.27
CA LEU A 11 -16.27 13.83 8.18
C LEU A 11 -15.92 13.09 9.47
N ASP A 12 -16.85 12.38 10.10
CA ASP A 12 -16.61 11.54 11.29
C ASP A 12 -15.57 10.44 11.02
N SER A 13 -15.54 9.90 9.80
CA SER A 13 -14.56 8.87 9.42
C SER A 13 -13.15 9.40 9.21
N ILE A 14 -12.98 10.71 9.02
CA ILE A 14 -11.69 11.37 8.75
C ILE A 14 -11.24 12.25 9.93
N GLU A 15 -12.13 12.67 10.83
CA GLU A 15 -11.85 13.68 11.85
C GLU A 15 -10.67 13.31 12.78
N GLY A 16 -10.48 12.02 13.09
CA GLY A 16 -9.38 11.53 13.92
C GLY A 16 -8.07 11.27 13.18
N LEU A 17 -8.12 11.06 11.86
CA LEU A 17 -6.98 10.57 11.08
C LEU A 17 -5.80 11.56 11.04
N PRO A 18 -5.99 12.88 10.82
CA PRO A 18 -4.88 13.83 10.83
C PRO A 18 -4.14 13.89 12.17
N CYS A 19 -4.87 13.88 13.28
CA CYS A 19 -4.29 13.92 14.63
C CYS A 19 -3.50 12.64 14.95
N GLU A 20 -4.03 11.47 14.57
CA GLU A 20 -3.34 10.20 14.77
C GLU A 20 -2.10 10.06 13.87
N LEU A 21 -2.18 10.45 12.60
CA LEU A 21 -1.03 10.51 11.69
C LEU A 21 0.05 11.45 12.23
N GLN A 22 -0.32 12.66 12.64
CA GLN A 22 0.64 13.63 13.16
C GLN A 22 1.38 13.07 14.39
N ARG A 23 0.65 12.47 15.33
CA ARG A 23 1.25 11.82 16.51
C ARG A 23 2.20 10.69 16.11
N ASN A 24 1.80 9.85 15.16
CA ASN A 24 2.61 8.72 14.73
C ASN A 24 3.87 9.17 13.98
N PHE A 25 3.79 10.22 13.14
CA PHE A 25 4.96 10.78 12.47
C PHE A 25 5.92 11.46 13.44
N SER A 26 5.42 12.18 14.44
CA SER A 26 6.28 12.72 15.51
C SER A 26 6.99 11.61 16.28
N LEU A 27 6.29 10.51 16.58
CA LEU A 27 6.92 9.36 17.25
C LEU A 27 7.95 8.68 16.34
N MET A 28 7.70 8.62 15.04
CA MET A 28 8.66 8.09 14.06
C MET A 28 9.90 8.97 14.01
N GLU A 29 9.76 10.29 13.92
CA GLU A 29 10.87 11.24 13.96
C GLU A 29 11.70 11.11 15.25
N ASP A 30 11.05 10.93 16.41
CA ASP A 30 11.73 10.70 17.68
C ASP A 30 12.55 9.39 17.67
N LEU A 31 12.00 8.31 17.12
CA LEU A 31 12.70 7.03 17.00
C LEU A 31 13.85 7.10 15.98
N ASP A 32 13.67 7.84 14.89
CA ASP A 32 14.70 8.11 13.87
C ASP A 32 15.89 8.82 14.50
N ASN A 33 15.64 9.89 15.24
CA ASN A 33 16.66 10.66 15.95
C ASN A 33 17.43 9.78 16.95
N ARG A 34 16.71 9.01 17.79
CA ARG A 34 17.33 8.08 18.75
C ARG A 34 18.16 6.99 18.08
N THR A 35 17.73 6.51 16.91
CA THR A 35 18.46 5.51 16.14
C THR A 35 19.75 6.11 15.58
N GLU A 36 19.70 7.32 15.01
CA GLU A 36 20.90 8.01 14.49
C GLU A 36 21.88 8.41 15.59
N GLU A 37 21.39 8.83 16.76
CA GLU A 37 22.23 9.05 17.95
C GLU A 37 23.00 7.78 18.34
N LYS A 38 22.31 6.64 18.40
CA LYS A 38 22.95 5.35 18.73
C LYS A 38 23.93 4.89 17.65
N LYS A 39 23.62 5.08 16.36
CA LYS A 39 24.55 4.79 15.26
C LYS A 39 25.82 5.63 15.37
N THR A 40 25.69 6.91 15.70
CA THR A 40 26.82 7.83 15.89
C THR A 40 27.66 7.38 17.09
N GLU A 41 27.04 7.07 18.23
CA GLU A 41 27.72 6.52 19.41
C GLU A 41 28.48 5.21 19.10
N ILE A 42 27.87 4.29 18.36
CA ILE A 42 28.52 3.04 17.92
C ILE A 42 29.73 3.34 17.05
N SER A 43 29.61 4.26 16.09
CA SER A 43 30.70 4.65 15.20
C SER A 43 31.87 5.28 15.98
N GLU A 44 31.58 6.14 16.95
CA GLU A 44 32.59 6.75 17.83
C GLU A 44 33.30 5.70 18.70
N LEU A 45 32.55 4.83 19.38
CA LEU A 45 33.09 3.75 20.21
C LEU A 45 33.95 2.78 19.38
N ALA A 46 33.49 2.44 18.16
CA ALA A 46 34.23 1.57 17.25
C ALA A 46 35.53 2.24 16.77
N SER A 47 35.48 3.52 16.38
CA SER A 47 36.65 4.29 15.96
C SER A 47 37.68 4.40 17.08
N GLU A 48 37.23 4.71 18.31
CA GLU A 48 38.09 4.78 19.49
C GLU A 48 38.74 3.42 19.80
N TYR A 49 37.95 2.34 19.74
CA TYR A 49 38.46 0.99 19.96
C TYR A 49 39.54 0.64 18.94
N VAL A 50 39.30 0.85 17.64
CA VAL A 50 40.28 0.57 16.58
C VAL A 50 41.57 1.38 16.77
N ALA A 51 41.47 2.63 17.21
CA ALA A 51 42.63 3.48 17.48
C ALA A 51 43.46 3.00 18.67
N LYS A 52 42.82 2.49 19.73
CA LYS A 52 43.47 2.15 21.01
C LYS A 52 43.76 0.66 21.19
N VAL A 53 43.18 -0.24 20.38
CA VAL A 53 43.18 -1.71 20.59
C VAL A 53 44.55 -2.32 20.86
N ARG A 54 45.60 -1.82 20.18
CA ARG A 54 46.99 -2.30 20.33
C ARG A 54 47.57 -2.03 21.71
N ASN A 55 47.09 -0.99 22.39
CA ASN A 55 47.60 -0.52 23.67
C ASN A 55 46.70 -0.91 24.86
N LEU A 56 45.53 -1.52 24.62
CA LEU A 56 44.59 -1.93 25.65
C LEU A 56 44.88 -3.34 26.18
N ALA A 57 44.63 -3.56 27.47
CA ALA A 57 44.66 -4.88 28.09
C ALA A 57 43.46 -5.75 27.65
N SER A 58 43.57 -7.07 27.81
CA SER A 58 42.50 -8.00 27.39
C SER A 58 41.15 -7.70 28.04
N GLU A 59 41.15 -7.29 29.30
CA GLU A 59 39.94 -6.97 30.05
C GLU A 59 39.30 -5.66 29.56
N GLU A 60 40.10 -4.63 29.30
CA GLU A 60 39.63 -3.35 28.74
C GLU A 60 39.05 -3.55 27.33
N ARG A 61 39.66 -4.43 26.52
CA ARG A 61 39.12 -4.78 25.20
C ARG A 61 37.74 -5.42 25.31
N ALA A 62 37.55 -6.35 26.23
CA ALA A 62 36.27 -6.99 26.47
C ALA A 62 35.22 -5.94 26.91
N GLN A 63 35.57 -5.04 27.83
CA GLN A 63 34.68 -3.97 28.28
C GLN A 63 34.28 -3.02 27.14
N HIS A 64 35.21 -2.64 26.25
CA HIS A 64 34.88 -1.82 25.08
C HIS A 64 33.93 -2.53 24.12
N LEU A 65 34.17 -3.81 23.85
CA LEU A 65 33.29 -4.60 22.97
C LEU A 65 31.89 -4.76 23.57
N THR A 66 31.77 -4.99 24.88
CA THR A 66 30.47 -5.03 25.56
C THR A 66 29.72 -3.70 25.49
N LYS A 67 30.42 -2.55 25.56
CA LYS A 67 29.78 -1.24 25.37
C LYS A 67 29.24 -1.08 23.95
N ILE A 68 30.01 -1.46 22.94
CA ILE A 68 29.58 -1.42 21.53
C ILE A 68 28.38 -2.35 21.31
N GLU A 69 28.42 -3.57 21.84
CA GLU A 69 27.34 -4.55 21.76
C GLU A 69 26.04 -4.02 22.40
N ASN A 70 26.13 -3.42 23.59
CA ASN A 70 24.97 -2.82 24.26
C ASN A 70 24.38 -1.66 23.46
N ALA A 71 25.23 -0.77 22.90
CA ALA A 71 24.77 0.32 22.05
C ALA A 71 24.11 -0.20 20.77
N TYR A 72 24.67 -1.24 20.15
CA TYR A 72 24.11 -1.91 18.97
C TYR A 72 22.76 -2.57 19.26
N ASN A 73 22.63 -3.31 20.36
CA ASN A 73 21.37 -3.89 20.78
C ASN A 73 20.30 -2.82 20.99
N LYS A 74 20.68 -1.68 21.60
CA LYS A 74 19.74 -0.57 21.78
C LYS A 74 19.34 0.11 20.46
N CYS A 75 20.29 0.27 19.54
CA CYS A 75 20.01 0.76 18.18
C CYS A 75 19.05 -0.18 17.42
N LYS A 76 19.24 -1.49 17.59
CA LYS A 76 18.36 -2.50 16.99
C LYS A 76 16.95 -2.42 17.58
N GLU A 77 16.82 -2.32 18.91
CA GLU A 77 15.51 -2.14 19.55
C GLU A 77 14.76 -0.93 18.97
N TYR A 78 15.40 0.24 18.86
CA TYR A 78 14.77 1.40 18.24
C TYR A 78 14.41 1.18 16.77
N SER A 79 15.23 0.44 16.04
CA SER A 79 14.95 0.11 14.64
C SER A 79 13.75 -0.83 14.52
N ASP A 80 13.62 -1.81 15.41
CA ASP A 80 12.48 -2.74 15.45
C ASP A 80 11.19 -1.98 15.83
N ASP A 81 11.26 -1.05 16.79
CA ASP A 81 10.14 -0.18 17.17
C ASP A 81 9.68 0.72 15.99
N LYS A 82 10.62 1.24 15.17
CA LYS A 82 10.30 2.00 13.95
C LYS A 82 9.51 1.17 12.96
N VAL A 83 9.91 -0.08 12.74
CA VAL A 83 9.22 -1.00 11.82
C VAL A 83 7.80 -1.26 12.31
N GLN A 84 7.63 -1.53 13.60
CA GLN A 84 6.30 -1.75 14.19
C GLN A 84 5.41 -0.51 14.06
N LEU A 85 5.96 0.68 14.29
CA LEU A 85 5.22 1.93 14.13
C LEU A 85 4.81 2.16 12.66
N ALA A 86 5.71 1.88 11.71
CA ALA A 86 5.41 1.98 10.28
C ALA A 86 4.27 1.02 9.88
N MET A 87 4.30 -0.23 10.37
CA MET A 87 3.21 -1.19 10.16
C MET A 87 1.90 -0.67 10.73
N GLN A 88 1.90 -0.12 11.95
CA GLN A 88 0.71 0.43 12.58
C GLN A 88 0.13 1.62 11.78
N ILE A 89 0.98 2.53 11.29
CA ILE A 89 0.55 3.64 10.43
C ILE A 89 -0.07 3.10 9.15
N TYR A 90 0.57 2.11 8.53
CA TYR A 90 0.10 1.52 7.29
C TYR A 90 -1.28 0.85 7.46
N GLU A 91 -1.45 0.02 8.48
CA GLU A 91 -2.73 -0.64 8.81
C GLU A 91 -3.83 0.37 9.13
N MET A 92 -3.50 1.45 9.84
CA MET A 92 -4.43 2.54 10.13
C MET A 92 -4.90 3.19 8.82
N VAL A 93 -3.98 3.57 7.93
CA VAL A 93 -4.31 4.20 6.65
C VAL A 93 -5.11 3.25 5.75
N ASP A 94 -4.74 1.98 5.63
CA ASP A 94 -5.48 0.96 4.87
C ASP A 94 -6.93 0.80 5.39
N LYS A 95 -7.11 0.80 6.71
CA LYS A 95 -8.45 0.78 7.31
C LYS A 95 -9.29 2.00 6.92
N HIS A 96 -8.70 3.18 6.85
CA HIS A 96 -9.40 4.38 6.37
C HIS A 96 -9.73 4.29 4.87
N ILE A 97 -8.80 3.81 4.04
CA ILE A 97 -9.03 3.59 2.60
C ILE A 97 -10.21 2.65 2.40
N ARG A 98 -10.20 1.46 3.01
CA ARG A 98 -11.30 0.48 2.88
C ARG A 98 -12.64 1.02 3.33
N ARG A 99 -12.65 1.87 4.36
CA ARG A 99 -13.87 2.50 4.86
C ARG A 99 -14.41 3.51 3.85
N LEU A 100 -13.53 4.34 3.29
CA LEU A 100 -13.89 5.29 2.25
C LEU A 100 -14.38 4.59 0.98
N ASP A 101 -13.73 3.50 0.56
CA ASP A 101 -14.17 2.70 -0.59
C ASP A 101 -15.55 2.07 -0.36
N ALA A 102 -15.81 1.55 0.84
CA ALA A 102 -17.11 0.99 1.20
C ALA A 102 -18.21 2.06 1.22
N ASP A 103 -17.90 3.26 1.72
CA ASP A 103 -18.82 4.39 1.70
C ASP A 103 -19.09 4.83 0.25
N LEU A 104 -18.05 4.98 -0.59
CA LEU A 104 -18.17 5.28 -2.02
C LEU A 104 -19.03 4.26 -2.78
N ALA A 105 -18.83 2.97 -2.56
CA ALA A 105 -19.63 1.93 -3.19
C ALA A 105 -21.12 2.00 -2.77
N ARG A 106 -21.40 2.34 -1.51
CA ARG A 106 -22.78 2.58 -1.05
C ARG A 106 -23.37 3.83 -1.70
N PHE A 107 -22.59 4.88 -1.86
CA PHE A 107 -23.01 6.10 -2.55
C PHE A 107 -23.38 5.85 -4.01
N GLU A 108 -22.56 5.08 -4.73
CA GLU A 108 -22.82 4.72 -6.13
C GLU A 108 -24.10 3.90 -6.26
N ASN A 109 -24.32 2.93 -5.35
CA ASN A 109 -25.53 2.11 -5.34
C ASN A 109 -26.79 2.95 -5.07
N ASP A 110 -26.77 3.81 -4.04
CA ASP A 110 -27.89 4.70 -3.70
C ASP A 110 -28.22 5.71 -4.82
N LEU A 111 -27.22 6.11 -5.61
CA LEU A 111 -27.42 6.98 -6.77
C LEU A 111 -28.02 6.21 -7.95
N GLN A 112 -27.54 4.99 -8.19
CA GLN A 112 -28.06 4.09 -9.22
C GLN A 112 -29.53 3.75 -8.95
N GLU A 113 -29.89 3.40 -7.71
CA GLU A 113 -31.28 3.13 -7.32
C GLU A 113 -32.20 4.34 -7.54
N LYS A 114 -31.73 5.56 -7.25
CA LYS A 114 -32.50 6.80 -7.48
C LYS A 114 -32.70 7.11 -8.96
N LEU A 115 -31.73 6.77 -9.80
CA LEU A 115 -31.85 6.90 -11.26
C LEU A 115 -32.84 5.85 -11.82
N ASP A 116 -32.78 4.62 -11.33
CA ASP A 116 -33.68 3.55 -11.75
C ASP A 116 -35.13 3.76 -11.27
N THR A 117 -35.34 4.34 -10.08
CA THR A 117 -36.67 4.75 -9.60
C THR A 117 -37.20 6.02 -10.29
N GLY A 118 -36.32 6.95 -10.68
CA GLY A 118 -36.71 8.13 -11.47
C GLY A 118 -37.14 7.80 -12.90
N SER A 119 -36.74 6.64 -13.45
CA SER A 119 -37.12 6.18 -14.78
C SER A 119 -38.50 5.50 -14.83
N MET A 120 -39.03 5.01 -13.68
CA MET A 120 -40.37 4.40 -13.62
C MET A 120 -41.53 5.41 -13.49
N ASP A 121 -41.26 6.70 -13.26
CA ASP A 121 -42.29 7.77 -13.18
C ASP A 121 -42.40 8.59 -14.48
N SER A 122 -42.03 8.02 -15.62
CA SER A 122 -42.22 8.65 -16.93
C SER A 122 -42.57 7.65 -18.02
N SER A 123 -43.59 6.84 -17.78
CA SER A 123 -44.30 6.07 -18.82
C SER A 123 -45.73 5.76 -18.40
N ASP A 124 -46.51 6.81 -18.14
CA ASP A 124 -47.99 6.75 -18.22
C ASP A 124 -48.45 7.62 -19.39
N GLU A 125 -48.14 7.20 -20.62
CA GLU A 125 -49.02 7.48 -21.75
C GLU A 125 -48.77 6.49 -22.91
N LYS A 126 -49.89 5.84 -23.31
CA LYS A 126 -50.16 5.08 -24.54
C LYS A 126 -49.54 3.69 -24.67
N GLN A 127 -50.41 2.68 -24.49
CA GLN A 127 -50.86 1.91 -25.65
C GLN A 127 -52.13 1.10 -25.37
N SER A 128 -53.21 1.49 -26.06
CA SER A 128 -54.41 0.66 -26.26
C SER A 128 -54.46 0.30 -27.74
N ARG A 129 -54.63 -1.00 -28.00
CA ARG A 129 -55.09 -1.66 -29.25
C ARG A 129 -54.03 -2.12 -30.28
N LYS A 130 -53.85 -3.45 -30.31
CA LYS A 130 -54.33 -4.39 -31.37
C LYS A 130 -53.23 -5.25 -32.04
N ASP A 131 -53.16 -6.50 -31.58
CA ASP A 131 -53.34 -7.75 -32.35
C ASP A 131 -52.27 -8.25 -33.34
N LYS A 132 -52.05 -9.58 -33.24
CA LYS A 132 -51.40 -10.59 -34.13
C LYS A 132 -49.99 -11.03 -33.70
N ASN A 133 -49.56 -12.29 -33.80
CA ASN A 133 -50.14 -13.64 -33.93
C ASN A 133 -48.91 -14.59 -34.01
N ILE A 134 -49.01 -15.84 -33.50
CA ILE A 134 -48.23 -17.05 -33.91
C ILE A 134 -46.71 -17.05 -33.56
N LYS A 135 -46.04 -18.08 -33.03
CA LYS A 135 -46.28 -19.53 -32.86
C LYS A 135 -45.20 -20.16 -31.95
N ASP A 136 -45.57 -21.28 -31.31
CA ASP A 136 -44.78 -22.53 -31.11
C ASP A 136 -43.48 -22.55 -30.27
N LYS A 137 -43.52 -23.11 -29.04
CA LYS A 137 -43.15 -24.52 -28.72
C LYS A 137 -42.98 -24.78 -27.20
N ARG A 138 -43.76 -25.76 -26.70
CA ARG A 138 -43.51 -26.86 -25.72
C ARG A 138 -42.24 -26.79 -24.85
N GLY A 139 -42.20 -27.09 -23.54
CA GLY A 139 -43.11 -27.73 -22.57
C GLY A 139 -42.63 -27.41 -21.12
N SER A 140 -43.48 -27.38 -20.08
CA SER A 140 -43.92 -28.50 -19.20
C SER A 140 -42.74 -29.38 -18.72
N HIS A 141 -42.48 -29.66 -17.45
CA HIS A 141 -43.18 -29.51 -16.16
C HIS A 141 -42.12 -29.82 -15.07
N GLY A 142 -42.17 -29.17 -13.90
CA GLY A 142 -41.38 -29.60 -12.75
C GLY A 142 -41.67 -28.73 -11.53
N ARG A 143 -42.53 -29.22 -10.64
CA ARG A 143 -43.09 -28.55 -9.48
C ARG A 143 -42.46 -29.15 -8.21
N ASP A 144 -42.36 -28.29 -7.19
CA ASP A 144 -42.42 -28.60 -5.76
C ASP A 144 -41.18 -29.14 -5.00
N LYS A 145 -40.61 -28.22 -4.19
CA LYS A 145 -40.79 -28.14 -2.71
C LYS A 145 -39.81 -28.87 -1.78
N LYS A 146 -39.45 -28.11 -0.72
CA LYS A 146 -39.00 -28.50 0.65
C LYS A 146 -37.47 -28.68 0.78
N GLY A 147 -36.76 -28.14 1.75
CA GLY A 147 -37.03 -27.39 2.99
C GLY A 147 -35.78 -27.49 3.89
N SER A 148 -35.80 -26.80 5.04
CA SER A 148 -34.82 -26.80 6.16
C SER A 148 -33.77 -25.67 6.10
N ASP A 149 -33.95 -24.56 6.83
CA ASP A 149 -33.75 -24.33 8.29
C ASP A 149 -32.30 -24.45 8.78
N GLN A 150 -31.82 -23.29 9.27
CA GLN A 150 -30.87 -23.05 10.37
C GLN A 150 -29.40 -23.50 10.22
N ASP A 151 -28.45 -22.57 10.38
CA ASP A 151 -27.78 -22.35 11.68
C ASP A 151 -26.83 -21.14 11.64
N SER A 152 -26.75 -20.40 12.75
CA SER A 152 -25.80 -19.30 12.98
C SER A 152 -24.56 -19.81 13.73
N PRO A 153 -23.32 -19.36 13.45
CA PRO A 153 -22.22 -19.63 14.37
C PRO A 153 -22.05 -18.48 15.39
N LYS A 154 -22.29 -18.82 16.65
CA LYS A 154 -21.91 -18.06 17.85
C LYS A 154 -20.39 -17.92 17.99
N GLN A 155 -20.02 -16.75 18.48
CA GLN A 155 -18.75 -16.40 19.14
C GLN A 155 -18.31 -17.45 20.18
N LYS A 156 -17.00 -17.72 20.24
CA LYS A 156 -16.34 -18.25 21.44
C LYS A 156 -14.96 -17.60 21.64
N LYS A 157 -14.79 -17.02 22.83
CA LYS A 157 -13.53 -16.55 23.39
C LYS A 157 -12.71 -17.75 23.90
N THR A 158 -11.40 -17.73 23.74
CA THR A 158 -10.44 -18.34 24.69
C THR A 158 -9.12 -17.57 24.71
N LYS A 159 -8.51 -17.51 25.91
CA LYS A 159 -7.27 -16.82 26.27
C LYS A 159 -6.03 -17.70 26.03
N ALA A 160 -4.88 -17.00 26.00
CA ALA A 160 -3.54 -17.38 26.46
C ALA A 160 -2.52 -17.98 25.45
N GLY A 161 -1.51 -17.16 25.14
CA GLY A 161 -0.07 -17.44 25.24
C GLY A 161 0.52 -18.64 24.50
N ALA A 162 1.17 -18.38 23.35
CA ALA A 162 2.29 -19.16 22.82
C ALA A 162 3.11 -18.34 21.80
N ASN A 163 4.41 -18.66 21.71
CA ASN A 163 5.50 -17.99 21.00
C ASN A 163 5.24 -17.59 19.54
N ILE A 164 5.63 -16.35 19.20
CA ILE A 164 5.51 -15.67 17.89
C ILE A 164 6.66 -15.99 16.91
N SER A 165 7.67 -16.75 17.34
CA SER A 165 8.87 -17.03 16.53
C SER A 165 8.61 -17.95 15.33
N GLU A 166 7.45 -18.60 15.27
CA GLU A 166 7.12 -19.56 14.20
C GLU A 166 6.18 -18.98 13.12
N SER A 167 5.46 -17.89 13.43
CA SER A 167 4.58 -17.22 12.44
C SER A 167 5.35 -16.39 11.40
N LEU A 168 6.62 -16.06 11.64
CA LEU A 168 7.44 -15.32 10.68
C LEU A 168 8.00 -16.19 9.54
N LEU A 169 7.99 -17.52 9.70
CA LEU A 169 8.55 -18.46 8.71
C LEU A 169 7.47 -19.05 7.78
N ALA A 170 6.20 -18.70 7.98
CA ALA A 170 5.07 -19.14 7.16
C ALA A 170 4.54 -18.07 6.21
N MET A 171 5.28 -16.97 5.99
CA MET A 171 4.92 -15.97 4.98
C MET A 171 5.47 -16.43 3.63
N HIS A 172 4.57 -16.83 2.74
CA HIS A 172 4.90 -17.18 1.37
C HIS A 172 5.30 -15.89 0.61
N PRO A 173 6.35 -15.88 -0.23
CA PRO A 173 6.80 -14.68 -0.96
C PRO A 173 5.74 -14.03 -1.87
N SER A 174 4.61 -14.71 -2.11
CA SER A 174 3.51 -14.20 -2.92
C SER A 174 2.51 -13.31 -2.16
N ASP A 175 2.51 -13.30 -0.83
CA ASP A 175 1.58 -12.46 -0.05
C ASP A 175 2.05 -10.99 0.06
N VAL A 176 3.27 -10.68 -0.40
CA VAL A 176 3.84 -9.32 -0.48
C VAL A 176 3.65 -8.69 -1.87
N LEU A 177 3.19 -9.46 -2.87
CA LEU A 177 3.17 -9.03 -4.28
C LEU A 177 1.77 -8.83 -4.88
N ASP A 178 0.74 -8.62 -4.06
CA ASP A 178 -0.59 -8.25 -4.55
C ASP A 178 -1.15 -7.04 -3.79
N MET A 179 -0.33 -5.99 -3.74
CA MET A 179 -0.86 -4.65 -3.57
C MET A 179 -1.23 -4.11 -4.96
N PRO A 180 -2.47 -3.65 -5.19
CA PRO A 180 -2.80 -2.97 -6.43
C PRO A 180 -1.94 -1.72 -6.54
N VAL A 181 -1.21 -1.61 -7.65
CA VAL A 181 -0.46 -0.40 -8.02
C VAL A 181 -1.40 0.79 -7.93
N ASP A 182 -1.03 1.80 -7.13
CA ASP A 182 -1.81 3.02 -6.94
C ASP A 182 -2.11 3.64 -8.32
N PRO A 183 -3.39 3.74 -8.75
CA PRO A 183 -3.77 4.31 -10.04
C PRO A 183 -3.31 5.75 -10.25
N ASN A 184 -2.91 6.45 -9.19
CA ASN A 184 -2.47 7.85 -9.22
C ASN A 184 -0.95 8.00 -9.23
N GLU A 185 -0.17 6.90 -9.28
CA GLU A 185 1.28 6.96 -9.43
C GLU A 185 1.68 7.19 -10.91
N PRO A 186 2.42 8.26 -11.24
CA PRO A 186 2.81 8.55 -12.61
C PRO A 186 3.68 7.40 -13.17
N THR A 187 3.29 6.88 -14.34
CA THR A 187 4.02 5.79 -15.00
C THR A 187 5.13 6.34 -15.89
N TYR A 188 6.29 5.71 -15.83
CA TYR A 188 7.49 6.07 -16.55
C TYR A 188 7.99 4.92 -17.43
N CYS A 189 9.04 5.20 -18.20
CA CYS A 189 9.72 4.26 -19.06
C CYS A 189 8.83 3.70 -20.20
N LEU A 190 9.43 2.89 -21.08
CA LEU A 190 8.73 2.16 -22.14
C LEU A 190 7.80 1.08 -21.61
N CYS A 191 7.97 0.67 -20.34
CA CYS A 191 7.14 -0.32 -19.68
C CYS A 191 5.87 0.25 -19.07
N SER A 192 5.70 1.59 -19.04
CA SER A 192 4.55 2.25 -18.39
C SER A 192 4.32 1.71 -16.98
N GLN A 193 5.39 1.58 -16.22
CA GLN A 193 5.36 1.16 -14.82
C GLN A 193 5.78 2.33 -13.95
N VAL A 194 5.46 2.23 -12.67
CA VAL A 194 5.91 3.15 -11.62
C VAL A 194 7.44 3.23 -11.57
N SER A 195 7.98 4.26 -10.94
CA SER A 195 9.42 4.38 -10.75
C SER A 195 9.95 3.28 -9.84
N TYR A 196 10.88 2.45 -10.33
CA TYR A 196 11.55 1.44 -9.51
C TYR A 196 13.05 1.34 -9.80
N GLY A 197 13.85 1.14 -8.75
CA GLY A 197 15.29 0.97 -8.86
C GLY A 197 16.02 2.20 -9.41
N GLU A 198 17.12 1.98 -10.16
CA GLU A 198 17.88 3.05 -10.80
C GLU A 198 17.21 3.53 -12.10
N MET A 199 17.05 4.84 -12.23
CA MET A 199 16.43 5.49 -13.38
C MET A 199 17.38 6.48 -14.07
N ILE A 200 17.25 6.60 -15.39
CA ILE A 200 17.98 7.54 -16.22
C ILE A 200 17.02 8.49 -16.95
N GLY A 201 17.36 9.78 -16.93
CA GLY A 201 16.67 10.81 -17.70
C GLY A 201 17.22 10.89 -19.13
N CYS A 202 16.33 11.04 -20.11
CA CYS A 202 16.69 11.31 -21.49
C CYS A 202 17.00 12.80 -21.67
N ASP A 203 18.19 13.15 -22.16
CA ASP A 203 18.64 14.54 -22.35
C ASP A 203 17.97 15.28 -23.53
N ASN A 204 16.91 14.70 -24.12
CA ASN A 204 16.12 15.35 -25.16
C ASN A 204 14.92 16.05 -24.51
N SER A 205 14.85 17.38 -24.60
CA SER A 205 13.78 18.19 -24.01
C SER A 205 12.40 17.93 -24.60
N ASP A 206 12.34 17.35 -25.80
CA ASP A 206 11.08 16.96 -26.45
C ASP A 206 10.73 15.46 -26.23
N CYS A 207 11.31 14.81 -25.22
CA CYS A 207 11.01 13.41 -24.92
C CYS A 207 9.70 13.31 -24.11
N PRO A 208 8.67 12.57 -24.56
CA PRO A 208 7.38 12.49 -23.87
C PRO A 208 7.39 11.68 -22.56
N VAL A 209 8.41 10.83 -22.36
CA VAL A 209 8.49 9.93 -21.18
C VAL A 209 9.55 10.39 -20.19
N GLU A 210 10.60 11.06 -20.67
CA GLU A 210 11.73 11.63 -19.93
C GLU A 210 12.57 10.66 -19.08
N TRP A 211 11.96 9.68 -18.38
CA TRP A 211 12.60 8.80 -17.41
C TRP A 211 12.47 7.32 -17.76
N PHE A 212 13.56 6.57 -17.60
CA PHE A 212 13.62 5.15 -17.98
C PHE A 212 14.36 4.31 -16.92
N HIS A 213 13.88 3.10 -16.65
CA HIS A 213 14.57 2.15 -15.77
C HIS A 213 15.83 1.59 -16.43
N PHE A 214 16.90 1.46 -15.66
CA PHE A 214 18.18 0.88 -16.11
C PHE A 214 17.97 -0.50 -16.75
N ALA A 215 17.21 -1.38 -16.10
CA ALA A 215 16.88 -2.71 -16.61
C ALA A 215 16.11 -2.67 -17.94
N CYS A 216 15.18 -1.72 -18.11
CA CYS A 216 14.39 -1.59 -19.34
C CYS A 216 15.19 -1.07 -20.53
N VAL A 217 16.26 -0.31 -20.29
CA VAL A 217 17.14 0.24 -21.35
C VAL A 217 18.50 -0.46 -21.43
N GLY A 218 18.68 -1.56 -20.69
CA GLY A 218 19.90 -2.37 -20.71
C GLY A 218 21.13 -1.67 -20.11
N LEU A 219 20.93 -0.72 -19.19
CA LEU A 219 22.00 -0.08 -18.45
C LEU A 219 22.21 -0.82 -17.12
N ALA A 220 23.48 -1.06 -16.77
CA ALA A 220 23.87 -1.62 -15.46
C ALA A 220 24.55 -0.57 -14.57
N THR A 221 25.02 0.53 -15.14
CA THR A 221 25.70 1.61 -14.43
C THR A 221 25.39 2.93 -15.11
N LYS A 222 25.37 4.02 -14.34
CA LYS A 222 25.17 5.38 -14.87
C LYS A 222 26.18 5.68 -15.99
N PRO A 223 25.73 5.95 -17.23
CA PRO A 223 26.61 6.32 -18.32
C PRO A 223 27.25 7.68 -18.04
N LYS A 224 28.50 7.87 -18.50
CA LYS A 224 29.21 9.15 -18.39
C LYS A 224 28.87 10.01 -19.60
N GLY A 225 28.17 11.13 -19.38
CA GLY A 225 27.81 12.09 -20.42
C GLY A 225 26.31 12.09 -20.73
N LYS A 226 25.95 12.69 -21.88
CA LYS A 226 24.55 12.80 -22.30
C LYS A 226 24.00 11.44 -22.75
N TRP A 227 22.80 11.09 -22.30
CA TRP A 227 22.13 9.85 -22.67
C TRP A 227 20.77 10.15 -23.30
N TYR A 228 20.46 9.38 -24.35
CA TYR A 228 19.23 9.51 -25.11
C TYR A 228 18.53 8.16 -25.16
N CYS A 229 17.20 8.18 -25.00
CA CYS A 229 16.41 6.96 -25.05
C CYS A 229 16.35 6.38 -26.48
N PRO A 230 16.05 5.07 -26.64
CA PRO A 230 16.03 4.42 -27.96
C PRO A 230 15.12 5.12 -28.99
N ARG A 231 14.04 5.77 -28.55
CA ARG A 231 13.15 6.56 -29.41
C ARG A 231 13.83 7.83 -29.90
N CYS A 232 14.41 8.62 -29.00
CA CYS A 232 15.13 9.85 -29.36
C CYS A 232 16.38 9.56 -30.22
N THR A 233 17.10 8.47 -29.94
CA THR A 233 18.24 8.05 -30.78
C THR A 233 17.82 7.67 -32.19
N GLN A 234 16.66 7.03 -32.38
CA GLN A 234 16.15 6.70 -33.72
C GLN A 234 15.70 7.94 -34.50
N GLU A 235 15.02 8.88 -33.84
CA GLU A 235 14.58 10.12 -34.47
C GLU A 235 15.76 10.99 -34.93
N MET A 236 16.83 11.07 -34.12
CA MET A 236 18.04 11.80 -34.50
C MET A 236 18.82 11.15 -35.64
N ARG A 237 18.62 9.84 -35.91
CA ARG A 237 19.27 9.11 -37.02
C ARG A 237 18.50 9.20 -38.33
N LYS A 238 17.22 9.58 -38.29
CA LYS A 238 16.36 9.76 -39.47
C LYS A 238 16.38 11.19 -40.02
N LYS A 239 17.10 12.09 -39.35
CA LYS A 239 17.31 13.49 -39.74
C LYS A 239 18.69 13.64 -40.37
#